data_AF-O17753-F1
#
_entry.id   AF-O17753-F1
#
_cell.length_a   1.000
_cell.length_b   1.000
_cell.length_c   1.000
_cell.angle_alpha   90.00
_cell.angle_beta   90.00
_cell.angle_gamma   90.00
#
_symmetry.space_group_name_H-M   'P 1'
#
loop_
_entity.id
_entity.type
_entity.pdbx_description
1 polymer ?
#
loop_
_entity_poly.entity_id
_entity_poly.type
_entity_poly.pdbx_seq_one_letter_code
_entity_poly.pdbx_strand_id
1 'polypeptide(L)'
;MEIDDLESTSNSVHKSPPKKRRRVKKKKRNEEDEEYEENKNMATQINQKFGSKYKSNRKDETPMFEVRNGKSVIKNSGNHEATVNRTLDFHMTKLFQWEEQSDAIESSYVCALCHENGEKRELFGPYYATHNPIKYWPSFLAKKPTAKKPTKIELWFHGSCVLWAPNVHLHGNQLTNLDNQIDIFWSQTCIVCRKTGAAISVQNKKNTFIHYPCAKNKVFYRL
;
A
#
# COMPACT_ATOMS: atom_id res chain seq x y z
N MET A 1 8.08 9.48 115.73
CA MET A 1 8.74 10.32 114.71
C MET A 1 8.46 9.66 113.38
N GLU A 2 7.75 10.41 112.56
CA GLU A 2 7.27 10.15 111.18
C GLU A 2 8.23 9.26 110.36
N ILE A 3 7.77 8.37 109.48
CA ILE A 3 7.14 8.71 108.20
C ILE A 3 6.21 7.56 107.74
N ASP A 4 4.97 7.93 107.44
CA ASP A 4 4.01 7.21 106.59
C ASP A 4 4.45 7.22 105.12
N ASP A 5 4.14 6.18 104.34
CA ASP A 5 3.72 6.34 102.94
C ASP A 5 3.02 5.08 102.41
N LEU A 6 1.69 5.11 102.57
CA LEU A 6 0.65 4.93 101.56
C LEU A 6 0.66 3.75 100.57
N GLU A 7 -0.39 2.97 100.76
CA GLU A 7 -1.07 1.99 99.91
C GLU A 7 -1.61 2.58 98.58
N SER A 8 -1.48 1.87 97.45
CA SER A 8 -2.51 1.85 96.38
C SER A 8 -2.40 0.64 95.43
N THR A 9 -3.37 -0.24 95.61
CA THR A 9 -4.08 -1.15 94.68
C THR A 9 -3.85 -1.13 93.15
N SER A 10 -3.90 -2.37 92.62
CA SER A 10 -4.53 -2.83 91.36
C SER A 10 -3.76 -2.72 90.02
N ASN A 11 -3.39 -3.86 89.41
CA ASN A 11 -4.19 -4.49 88.34
C ASN A 11 -3.47 -5.70 87.71
N SER A 12 -4.23 -6.79 87.63
CA SER A 12 -3.92 -8.01 86.88
C SER A 12 -3.86 -7.77 85.37
N VAL A 13 -2.79 -8.22 84.70
CA VAL A 13 -2.81 -8.43 83.24
C VAL A 13 -2.23 -9.81 82.93
N HIS A 14 -3.12 -10.74 82.60
CA HIS A 14 -2.81 -12.03 82.02
C HIS A 14 -2.08 -11.86 80.68
N LYS A 15 -0.83 -12.32 80.58
CA LYS A 15 -0.15 -12.54 79.29
C LYS A 15 -0.45 -13.94 78.77
N SER A 16 -1.40 -14.04 77.86
CA SER A 16 -1.59 -15.22 77.01
C SER A 16 -0.40 -15.41 76.04
N PRO A 17 0.02 -16.64 75.72
CA PRO A 17 1.20 -16.89 74.90
C PRO A 17 0.96 -16.55 73.42
N PRO A 18 2.00 -16.17 72.67
CA PRO A 18 1.85 -15.72 71.29
C PRO A 18 1.50 -16.88 70.36
N LYS A 19 0.39 -16.74 69.62
CA LYS A 19 0.00 -17.66 68.54
C LYS A 19 1.07 -17.64 67.45
N LYS A 20 1.68 -18.80 67.18
CA LYS A 20 2.60 -19.02 66.06
C LYS A 20 1.92 -18.66 64.73
N ARG A 21 2.39 -17.61 64.05
CA ARG A 21 1.95 -17.26 62.69
C ARG A 21 2.35 -18.40 61.74
N ARG A 22 1.37 -19.04 61.10
CA ARG A 22 1.60 -19.98 59.99
C ARG A 22 2.37 -19.24 58.89
N ARG A 23 3.57 -19.71 58.56
CA ARG A 23 4.32 -19.28 57.36
C ARG A 23 3.47 -19.59 56.14
N VAL A 24 2.91 -18.56 55.52
CA VAL A 24 2.33 -18.64 54.18
C VAL A 24 3.49 -18.98 53.23
N LYS A 25 3.45 -20.16 52.60
CA LYS A 25 4.39 -20.52 51.54
C LYS A 25 4.24 -19.49 50.42
N LYS A 26 5.25 -18.63 50.26
CA LYS A 26 5.35 -17.71 49.12
C LYS A 26 5.48 -18.59 47.88
N LYS A 27 4.41 -18.66 47.08
CA LYS A 27 4.38 -19.39 45.82
C LYS A 27 5.44 -18.73 44.93
N LYS A 28 6.44 -19.50 44.49
CA LYS A 28 7.50 -19.03 43.59
C LYS A 28 6.80 -18.61 42.29
N ARG A 29 6.65 -17.31 42.04
CA ARG A 29 6.18 -16.80 40.74
C ARG A 29 7.28 -17.08 39.72
N ASN A 30 6.88 -17.50 38.53
CA ASN A 30 7.82 -17.76 37.44
C ASN A 30 8.35 -16.40 36.96
N GLU A 31 9.67 -16.25 36.79
CA GLU A 31 10.27 -14.98 36.35
C GLU A 31 9.70 -14.52 35.01
N GLU A 32 9.38 -15.47 34.12
CA GLU A 32 8.73 -15.23 32.83
C GLU A 32 7.32 -14.61 32.96
N ASP A 33 6.56 -14.97 34.00
CA ASP A 33 5.23 -14.41 34.25
C ASP A 33 5.34 -12.96 34.74
N GLU A 34 6.37 -12.66 35.54
CA GLU A 34 6.63 -11.31 36.05
C GLU A 34 7.06 -10.37 34.93
N GLU A 35 7.97 -10.80 34.06
CA GLU A 35 8.38 -10.03 32.88
C GLU A 35 7.20 -9.77 31.93
N TYR A 36 6.32 -10.75 31.72
CA TYR A 36 5.12 -10.57 30.91
C TYR A 36 4.18 -9.51 31.51
N GLU A 37 3.98 -9.54 32.82
CA GLU A 37 3.12 -8.59 33.52
C GLU A 37 3.71 -7.18 33.52
N GLU A 38 5.03 -7.05 33.66
CA GLU A 38 5.74 -5.78 33.51
C GLU A 38 5.61 -5.21 32.10
N ASN A 39 5.83 -6.03 31.07
CA ASN A 39 5.67 -5.62 29.67
C ASN A 39 4.22 -5.20 29.35
N LYS A 40 3.23 -5.92 29.89
CA LYS A 40 1.82 -5.56 29.77
C LYS A 40 1.53 -4.21 30.43
N ASN A 41 2.05 -3.99 31.64
CA ASN A 41 1.89 -2.72 32.36
C ASN A 41 2.54 -1.56 31.61
N MET A 42 3.76 -1.75 31.10
CA MET A 42 4.47 -0.74 30.32
C MET A 42 3.72 -0.40 29.03
N ALA A 43 3.21 -1.40 28.30
CA ALA A 43 2.37 -1.18 27.10
C ALA A 43 1.09 -0.40 27.42
N THR A 44 0.44 -0.66 28.56
CA THR A 44 -0.73 0.13 28.99
C THR A 44 -0.38 1.57 29.33
N GLN A 45 0.77 1.81 29.95
CA GLN A 45 1.22 3.15 30.32
C GLN A 45 1.56 4.00 29.08
N ILE A 46 2.19 3.40 28.07
CA ILE A 46 2.45 4.04 26.77
C ILE A 46 1.12 4.37 26.07
N ASN A 47 0.18 3.42 26.02
CA ASN A 47 -1.14 3.67 25.42
C ASN A 47 -1.95 4.76 26.15
N GLN A 48 -1.77 4.94 27.46
CA GLN A 48 -2.39 6.07 28.16
C GLN A 48 -1.76 7.41 27.80
N LYS A 49 -0.43 7.45 27.61
CA LYS A 49 0.30 8.69 27.28
C LYS A 49 0.14 9.11 25.81
N PHE A 50 0.06 8.15 24.90
CA PHE A 50 0.11 8.39 23.45
C PHE A 50 -1.11 7.86 22.68
N GLY A 51 -2.10 7.29 23.36
CA GLY A 51 -3.31 6.78 22.73
C GLY A 51 -4.19 7.91 22.20
N SER A 52 -4.49 7.88 20.90
CA SER A 52 -5.57 8.69 20.30
C SER A 52 -6.88 8.48 21.07
N LYS A 53 -7.61 9.57 21.34
CA LYS A 53 -8.97 9.55 21.93
C LYS A 53 -9.98 8.77 21.09
N TYR A 54 -9.68 8.56 19.81
CA TYR A 54 -10.43 7.72 18.90
C TYR A 54 -9.63 6.45 18.62
N LYS A 55 -9.78 5.40 19.43
CA LYS A 55 -9.25 4.07 19.11
C LYS A 55 -10.37 3.04 19.13
N SER A 56 -10.49 2.33 18.01
CA SER A 56 -11.19 1.06 17.85
C SER A 56 -10.82 0.11 18.99
N ASN A 57 -11.78 -0.71 19.45
CA ASN A 57 -11.69 -1.61 20.61
C ASN A 57 -10.56 -2.66 20.57
N ARG A 58 -9.73 -2.71 19.51
CA ARG A 58 -8.54 -3.56 19.48
C ARG A 58 -7.37 -2.81 20.12
N LYS A 59 -7.20 -3.00 21.44
CA LYS A 59 -5.95 -2.65 22.12
C LYS A 59 -4.81 -3.37 21.39
N ASP A 60 -3.71 -2.67 21.16
CA ASP A 60 -2.53 -3.26 20.52
C ASP A 60 -1.89 -4.22 21.54
N GLU A 61 -2.38 -5.46 21.53
CA GLU A 61 -1.91 -6.51 22.44
C GLU A 61 -0.53 -7.00 22.01
N THR A 62 0.31 -7.34 22.99
CA THR A 62 1.64 -7.88 22.72
C THR A 62 1.51 -9.21 21.97
N PRO A 63 2.24 -9.41 20.86
CA PRO A 63 2.17 -10.67 20.13
C PRO A 63 2.70 -11.82 20.99
N MET A 64 2.04 -12.97 20.96
CA MET A 64 2.38 -14.12 21.80
C MET A 64 1.97 -15.45 21.17
N PHE A 65 2.59 -16.54 21.64
CA PHE A 65 2.12 -17.89 21.38
C PHE A 65 1.05 -18.26 22.41
N GLU A 66 -0.19 -18.46 21.97
CA GLU A 66 -1.30 -18.90 22.80
C GLU A 66 -1.53 -20.40 22.56
N VAL A 67 -1.40 -21.22 23.61
CA VAL A 67 -1.71 -22.66 23.52
C VAL A 67 -3.15 -22.87 23.97
N ARG A 68 -4.03 -23.29 23.04
CA ARG A 68 -5.41 -23.71 23.33
C ARG A 68 -5.61 -25.16 22.95
N ASN A 69 -6.10 -25.97 23.88
CA ASN A 69 -6.39 -27.40 23.67
C ASN A 69 -5.21 -28.18 23.07
N GLY A 70 -3.98 -27.90 23.53
CA GLY A 70 -2.77 -28.55 23.04
C GLY A 70 -2.28 -28.12 21.66
N LYS A 71 -2.95 -27.15 21.02
CA LYS A 71 -2.48 -26.52 19.76
C LYS A 71 -1.95 -25.13 20.05
N SER A 72 -0.73 -24.83 19.60
CA SER A 72 -0.16 -23.49 19.65
C SER A 72 -0.69 -22.65 18.49
N VAL A 73 -1.18 -21.45 18.81
CA VAL A 73 -1.68 -20.45 17.86
C VAL A 73 -0.94 -19.16 18.11
N ILE A 74 -0.43 -18.52 17.05
CA ILE A 74 0.22 -17.21 17.17
C ILE A 74 -0.86 -16.15 17.23
N LYS A 75 -0.88 -15.37 18.31
CA LYS A 75 -1.70 -14.18 18.44
C LYS A 75 -0.85 -12.97 18.07
N ASN A 76 -1.15 -12.38 16.93
CA ASN A 76 -0.47 -11.17 16.47
C ASN A 76 -0.96 -9.92 17.22
N SER A 77 -0.18 -8.84 17.14
CA SER A 77 -0.59 -7.56 17.74
C SER A 77 -1.80 -6.95 17.03
N GLY A 78 -2.52 -6.07 17.74
CA GLY A 78 -3.72 -5.41 17.20
C GLY A 78 -3.45 -4.61 15.91
N ASN A 79 -2.20 -4.13 15.75
CA ASN A 79 -1.73 -3.39 14.57
C ASN A 79 -0.92 -4.24 13.57
N HIS A 80 -0.78 -5.56 13.79
CA HIS A 80 0.07 -6.40 12.95
C HIS A 80 -0.39 -6.39 11.49
N GLU A 81 -1.67 -6.60 11.24
CA GLU A 81 -2.24 -6.61 9.89
C GLU A 81 -2.04 -5.27 9.18
N ALA A 82 -2.24 -4.15 9.90
CA ALA A 82 -1.98 -2.82 9.36
C ALA A 82 -0.49 -2.60 9.03
N THR A 83 0.41 -3.12 9.86
CA THR A 83 1.86 -3.06 9.63
C THR A 83 2.27 -3.90 8.42
N VAL A 84 1.75 -5.12 8.31
CA VAL A 84 1.99 -6.01 7.17
C VAL A 84 1.47 -5.36 5.88
N ASN A 85 0.24 -4.88 5.88
CA ASN A 85 -0.35 -4.22 4.71
C ASN A 85 0.44 -2.98 4.30
N ARG A 86 0.81 -2.11 5.26
CA ARG A 86 1.66 -0.94 4.97
C ARG A 86 3.02 -1.33 4.38
N THR A 87 3.60 -2.44 4.85
CA THR A 87 4.90 -2.93 4.35
C THR A 87 4.76 -3.48 2.94
N LEU A 88 3.68 -4.23 2.66
CA LEU A 88 3.36 -4.73 1.33
C LEU A 88 3.08 -3.57 0.37
N ASP A 89 2.26 -2.60 0.76
CA ASP A 89 1.96 -1.40 -0.04
C ASP A 89 3.24 -0.61 -0.34
N PHE A 90 4.13 -0.44 0.63
CA PHE A 90 5.42 0.21 0.43
C PHE A 90 6.29 -0.57 -0.58
N HIS A 91 6.38 -1.90 -0.42
CA HIS A 91 7.14 -2.75 -1.33
C HIS A 91 6.58 -2.71 -2.76
N MET A 92 5.26 -2.82 -2.91
CA MET A 92 4.59 -2.73 -4.20
C MET A 92 4.83 -1.36 -4.84
N THR A 93 4.64 -0.28 -4.07
CA THR A 93 4.89 1.08 -4.57
C THR A 93 6.34 1.24 -5.02
N LYS A 94 7.31 0.74 -4.26
CA LYS A 94 8.74 0.84 -4.58
C LYS A 94 9.12 0.02 -5.81
N LEU A 95 8.60 -1.20 -5.95
CA LEU A 95 8.86 -2.07 -7.10
C LEU A 95 8.29 -1.51 -8.40
N PHE A 96 7.24 -0.70 -8.31
CA PHE A 96 6.55 -0.15 -9.48
C PHE A 96 6.82 1.33 -9.72
N GLN A 97 7.82 1.93 -9.07
CA GLN A 97 8.29 3.27 -9.45
C GLN A 97 8.85 3.23 -10.87
N TRP A 98 8.44 4.20 -11.69
CA TRP A 98 9.05 4.40 -13.00
C TRP A 98 10.40 5.10 -12.81
N GLU A 99 11.38 4.73 -13.63
CA GLU A 99 12.63 5.46 -13.73
C GLU A 99 12.44 6.62 -14.70
N GLU A 100 12.60 7.85 -14.20
CA GLU A 100 12.53 9.04 -15.03
C GLU A 100 13.70 9.07 -16.02
N GLN A 101 13.38 9.19 -17.31
CA GLN A 101 14.38 9.26 -18.36
C GLN A 101 14.59 10.71 -18.79
N SER A 102 15.69 11.32 -18.32
CA SER A 102 16.02 12.72 -18.57
C SER A 102 16.37 13.03 -20.04
N ASP A 103 16.63 12.01 -20.86
CA ASP A 103 16.83 12.12 -22.30
C ASP A 103 15.52 12.09 -23.11
N ALA A 104 14.38 11.83 -22.45
CA ALA A 104 13.08 11.77 -23.10
C ALA A 104 12.44 13.16 -23.23
N ILE A 105 11.74 13.37 -24.34
CA ILE A 105 10.92 14.56 -24.57
C ILE A 105 9.67 14.45 -23.70
N GLU A 106 9.50 15.40 -22.79
CA GLU A 106 8.29 15.53 -21.96
C GLU A 106 7.08 15.80 -22.85
N SER A 107 5.98 15.09 -22.58
CA SER A 107 4.76 15.20 -23.38
C SER A 107 3.56 15.66 -22.58
N SER A 108 2.52 16.12 -23.29
CA SER A 108 1.26 16.49 -22.66
C SER A 108 0.62 15.29 -21.95
N TYR A 109 -0.04 15.55 -20.82
CA TYR A 109 -0.79 14.54 -20.06
C TYR A 109 -2.11 14.12 -20.75
N VAL A 110 -1.98 13.46 -21.89
CA VAL A 110 -3.07 13.04 -22.77
C VAL A 110 -2.77 11.64 -23.25
N CYS A 111 -3.79 10.79 -23.38
CA CYS A 111 -3.57 9.43 -23.87
C CYS A 111 -3.01 9.45 -25.30
N ALA A 112 -1.85 8.81 -25.48
CA ALA A 112 -1.15 8.69 -26.75
C ALA A 112 -1.91 7.89 -27.82
N LEU A 113 -3.03 7.23 -27.47
CA LEU A 113 -3.88 6.50 -28.41
C LEU A 113 -5.14 7.29 -28.76
N CYS A 114 -5.94 7.71 -27.77
CA CYS A 114 -7.25 8.33 -28.03
C CYS A 114 -7.27 9.87 -28.00
N HIS A 115 -6.18 10.50 -27.59
CA HIS A 115 -6.03 11.96 -27.47
C HIS A 115 -6.95 12.61 -26.41
N GLU A 116 -7.52 11.81 -25.50
CA GLU A 116 -8.32 12.30 -24.38
C GLU A 116 -7.50 12.32 -23.10
N ASN A 117 -7.81 13.26 -22.21
CA ASN A 117 -7.24 13.33 -20.88
C ASN A 117 -7.73 12.14 -20.04
N GLY A 118 -6.87 11.63 -19.17
CA GLY A 118 -7.21 10.55 -18.24
C GLY A 118 -7.08 10.97 -16.79
N GLU A 119 -7.43 10.04 -15.91
CA GLU A 119 -7.03 10.17 -14.52
C GLU A 119 -5.52 10.11 -14.42
N LYS A 120 -4.97 10.93 -13.51
CA LYS A 120 -3.54 10.89 -13.28
C LYS A 120 -3.17 9.54 -12.71
N ARG A 121 -2.23 8.86 -13.38
CA ARG A 121 -1.66 7.57 -12.98
C ARG A 121 -2.68 6.43 -12.98
N GLU A 122 -3.54 6.38 -14.00
CA GLU A 122 -4.42 5.21 -14.23
C GLU A 122 -3.60 3.91 -14.39
N LEU A 123 -2.38 4.02 -14.92
CA LEU A 123 -1.35 2.99 -14.92
C LEU A 123 -0.10 3.46 -14.14
N PHE A 124 0.96 2.66 -14.17
CA PHE A 124 2.25 2.93 -13.52
C PHE A 124 3.13 3.98 -14.24
N GLY A 125 2.64 4.59 -15.32
CA GLY A 125 3.41 5.48 -16.20
C GLY A 125 3.91 6.80 -15.55
N PRO A 126 4.78 7.55 -16.25
CA PRO A 126 4.93 7.57 -17.71
C PRO A 126 5.66 6.37 -18.30
N TYR A 127 5.37 6.13 -19.57
CA TYR A 127 6.08 5.15 -20.39
C TYR A 127 6.97 5.87 -21.40
N TYR A 128 8.02 5.21 -21.87
CA TYR A 128 8.94 5.80 -22.84
C TYR A 128 8.97 4.95 -24.09
N ALA A 129 8.93 5.62 -25.25
CA ALA A 129 9.16 4.97 -26.53
C ALA A 129 10.16 5.76 -27.37
N THR A 130 11.03 5.06 -28.08
CA THR A 130 11.98 5.64 -29.03
C THR A 130 11.33 5.75 -30.39
N HIS A 131 11.16 6.98 -30.88
CA HIS A 131 10.50 7.24 -32.16
C HIS A 131 11.41 8.00 -33.12
N ASN A 132 11.34 7.66 -34.41
CA ASN A 132 11.99 8.44 -35.46
C ASN A 132 11.06 9.56 -35.97
N PRO A 133 11.35 10.85 -35.73
CA PRO A 133 10.47 11.97 -36.08
C PRO A 133 10.25 12.14 -37.60
N ILE A 134 10.99 11.43 -38.46
CA ILE A 134 10.85 11.51 -39.92
C ILE A 134 9.56 10.85 -40.41
N LYS A 135 9.16 9.70 -39.84
CA LYS A 135 8.02 8.92 -40.35
C LYS A 135 6.68 9.55 -39.97
N TYR A 136 6.43 9.57 -38.68
CA TYR A 136 5.21 10.08 -38.06
C TYR A 136 5.63 10.88 -36.83
N TRP A 137 4.87 11.90 -36.45
CA TRP A 137 5.13 12.59 -35.19
C TRP A 137 3.82 12.97 -34.52
N PRO A 138 3.59 12.57 -33.26
CA PRO A 138 2.38 12.90 -32.52
C PRO A 138 2.42 14.37 -32.05
N SER A 139 2.09 15.30 -32.95
CA SER A 139 2.11 16.74 -32.65
C SER A 139 1.17 17.16 -31.51
N PHE A 140 0.20 16.31 -31.16
CA PHE A 140 -0.70 16.51 -30.03
C PHE A 140 -0.04 16.22 -28.68
N LEU A 141 1.03 15.42 -28.65
CA LEU A 141 1.76 15.07 -27.43
C LEU A 141 2.91 16.04 -27.18
N ALA A 142 3.69 16.36 -28.20
CA ALA A 142 4.86 17.21 -28.07
C ALA A 142 5.18 17.92 -29.40
N LYS A 143 5.93 19.01 -29.30
CA LYS A 143 6.48 19.69 -30.48
C LYS A 143 7.50 18.78 -31.16
N LYS A 144 7.48 18.77 -32.49
CA LYS A 144 8.40 17.94 -33.28
C LYS A 144 9.85 18.37 -33.02
N PRO A 145 10.74 17.45 -32.62
CA PRO A 145 12.15 17.77 -32.44
C PRO A 145 12.78 18.13 -33.79
N THR A 146 13.70 19.09 -33.77
CA THR A 146 14.47 19.51 -34.96
C THR A 146 15.49 18.46 -35.39
N ALA A 147 15.96 17.64 -34.45
CA ALA A 147 16.93 16.59 -34.72
C ALA A 147 16.28 15.42 -35.49
N LYS A 148 16.94 14.98 -36.57
CA LYS A 148 16.50 13.85 -37.41
C LYS A 148 16.85 12.46 -36.84
N LYS A 149 17.38 12.39 -35.62
CA LYS A 149 17.74 11.15 -34.94
C LYS A 149 16.53 10.56 -34.22
N PRO A 150 16.50 9.24 -33.96
CA PRO A 150 15.53 8.66 -33.04
C PRO A 150 15.63 9.34 -31.67
N THR A 151 14.48 9.72 -31.11
CA THR A 151 14.36 10.39 -29.82
C THR A 151 13.36 9.64 -28.96
N LYS A 152 13.63 9.55 -27.66
CA LYS A 152 12.63 9.06 -26.72
C LYS A 152 11.59 10.13 -26.45
N ILE A 153 10.35 9.71 -26.33
CA ILE A 153 9.23 10.55 -25.93
C ILE A 153 8.50 9.88 -24.76
N GLU A 154 8.08 10.71 -23.81
CA GLU A 154 7.23 10.31 -22.70
C GLU A 154 5.80 10.08 -23.20
N LEU A 155 5.15 9.00 -22.77
CA LEU A 155 3.83 8.59 -23.21
C LEU A 155 2.92 8.25 -22.04
N TRP A 156 1.67 8.69 -22.17
CA TRP A 156 0.59 8.45 -21.23
C TRP A 156 -0.52 7.65 -21.90
N PHE A 157 -1.19 6.77 -21.14
CA PHE A 157 -2.27 5.95 -21.64
C PHE A 157 -3.38 5.80 -20.61
N HIS A 158 -4.62 5.75 -21.07
CA HIS A 158 -5.64 5.06 -20.29
C HIS A 158 -5.33 3.57 -20.25
N GLY A 159 -5.57 2.91 -19.12
CA GLY A 159 -5.35 1.49 -18.96
C GLY A 159 -6.13 0.69 -20.00
N SER A 160 -7.40 1.04 -20.16
CA SER A 160 -8.27 0.41 -21.16
C SER A 160 -7.81 0.62 -22.62
N CYS A 161 -7.28 1.79 -22.97
CA CYS A 161 -6.79 2.05 -24.33
C CYS A 161 -5.60 1.15 -24.70
N VAL A 162 -4.64 0.99 -23.79
CA VAL A 162 -3.40 0.26 -24.09
C VAL A 162 -3.51 -1.24 -23.86
N LEU A 163 -4.30 -1.69 -22.87
CA LEU A 163 -4.49 -3.12 -22.60
C LEU A 163 -5.34 -3.82 -23.66
N TRP A 164 -6.15 -3.08 -24.41
CA TRP A 164 -6.86 -3.60 -25.59
C TRP A 164 -6.07 -3.45 -26.89
N ALA A 165 -4.90 -2.81 -26.87
CA ALA A 165 -4.06 -2.69 -28.04
C ALA A 165 -3.36 -4.03 -28.32
N PRO A 166 -3.34 -4.51 -29.58
CA PRO A 166 -2.74 -5.80 -29.90
C PRO A 166 -1.22 -5.76 -29.71
N ASN A 167 -0.65 -6.89 -29.27
CA ASN A 167 0.79 -7.09 -29.11
C ASN A 167 1.49 -6.15 -28.11
N VAL A 168 0.76 -5.48 -27.23
CA VAL A 168 1.29 -4.74 -26.09
C VAL A 168 0.83 -5.45 -24.82
N HIS A 169 1.76 -5.74 -23.91
CA HIS A 169 1.45 -6.44 -22.67
C HIS A 169 2.06 -5.71 -21.49
N LEU A 170 1.29 -5.62 -20.40
CA LEU A 170 1.75 -5.07 -19.14
C LEU A 170 2.43 -6.18 -18.31
N HIS A 171 3.74 -6.08 -18.14
CA HIS A 171 4.53 -6.96 -17.28
C HIS A 171 5.04 -6.15 -16.09
N GLY A 172 4.45 -6.35 -14.91
CA GLY A 172 4.70 -5.51 -13.75
C GLY A 172 4.25 -4.07 -14.01
N ASN A 173 5.19 -3.11 -13.94
CA ASN A 173 4.94 -1.71 -14.28
C ASN A 173 5.30 -1.33 -15.72
N GLN A 174 5.86 -2.23 -16.53
CA GLN A 174 6.34 -1.90 -17.88
C GLN A 174 5.40 -2.41 -18.98
N LEU A 175 5.24 -1.59 -20.02
CA LEU A 175 4.57 -1.98 -21.26
C LEU A 175 5.60 -2.54 -22.24
N THR A 176 5.50 -3.83 -22.51
CA THR A 176 6.38 -4.51 -23.45
C THR A 176 5.99 -4.23 -24.89
N ASN A 177 6.98 -4.24 -25.79
CA ASN A 177 6.80 -4.09 -27.24
C ASN A 177 6.22 -2.73 -27.70
N LEU A 178 6.20 -1.73 -26.82
CA LEU A 178 5.61 -0.41 -27.10
C LEU A 178 6.30 0.30 -28.28
N ASP A 179 7.64 0.27 -28.32
CA ASP A 179 8.45 0.87 -29.39
C ASP A 179 8.05 0.37 -30.79
N ASN A 180 7.77 -0.92 -30.92
CA ASN A 180 7.45 -1.52 -32.21
C ASN A 180 6.00 -1.27 -32.64
N GLN A 181 5.09 -1.09 -31.66
CA GLN A 181 3.65 -0.97 -31.93
C GLN A 181 3.18 0.48 -32.04
N ILE A 182 3.82 1.43 -31.35
CA ILE A 182 3.31 2.80 -31.28
C ILE A 182 3.26 3.48 -32.65
N ASP A 183 4.29 3.28 -33.48
CA ASP A 183 4.34 3.77 -34.87
C ASP A 183 3.17 3.22 -35.70
N ILE A 184 2.83 1.94 -35.49
CA ILE A 184 1.73 1.27 -36.18
C ILE A 184 0.40 1.91 -35.77
N PHE A 185 0.14 2.06 -34.47
CA PHE A 185 -1.10 2.67 -33.97
C PHE A 185 -1.25 4.11 -34.42
N TRP A 186 -0.17 4.87 -34.40
CA TRP A 186 -0.16 6.26 -34.84
C TRP A 186 -0.38 6.43 -36.36
N SER A 187 -0.04 5.42 -37.16
CA SER A 187 -0.41 5.40 -38.58
C SER A 187 -1.90 5.09 -38.83
N GLN A 188 -2.58 4.50 -37.84
CA GLN A 188 -3.96 4.03 -37.95
C GLN A 188 -4.97 5.12 -37.56
N THR A 189 -5.94 5.37 -38.43
CA THR A 189 -6.98 6.39 -38.22
C THR A 189 -8.28 5.76 -37.74
N CYS A 190 -8.87 6.34 -36.69
CA CYS A 190 -10.14 5.91 -36.14
C CYS A 190 -11.29 6.18 -37.11
N ILE A 191 -12.12 5.18 -37.39
CA ILE A 191 -13.29 5.31 -38.25
C ILE A 191 -14.37 6.26 -37.70
N VAL A 192 -14.41 6.44 -36.38
CA VAL A 192 -15.45 7.26 -35.70
C VAL A 192 -15.04 8.73 -35.62
N CYS A 193 -13.92 9.03 -34.97
CA CYS A 193 -13.50 10.40 -34.70
C CYS A 193 -12.50 10.95 -35.74
N ARG A 194 -12.01 10.11 -36.66
CA ARG A 194 -11.03 10.45 -37.71
C ARG A 194 -9.66 10.94 -37.22
N LYS A 195 -9.37 10.81 -35.92
CA LYS A 195 -8.03 11.02 -35.34
C LYS A 195 -7.20 9.75 -35.44
N THR A 196 -5.88 9.90 -35.41
CA THR A 196 -4.91 8.80 -35.41
C THR A 196 -4.77 8.13 -34.03
N GLY A 197 -3.95 7.07 -33.92
CA GLY A 197 -3.74 6.35 -32.66
C GLY A 197 -4.74 5.22 -32.40
N ALA A 198 -5.52 4.84 -33.41
CA ALA A 198 -6.55 3.82 -33.28
C ALA A 198 -5.95 2.41 -33.31
N ALA A 199 -5.85 1.73 -32.16
CA ALA A 199 -5.16 0.45 -32.06
C ALA A 199 -6.05 -0.79 -32.30
N ILE A 200 -7.37 -0.67 -32.17
CA ILE A 200 -8.27 -1.83 -32.21
C ILE A 200 -8.80 -2.02 -33.63
N SER A 201 -8.58 -3.20 -34.20
CA SER A 201 -9.13 -3.57 -35.51
C SER A 201 -10.61 -3.96 -35.41
N VAL A 202 -11.43 -3.51 -36.37
CA VAL A 202 -12.85 -3.86 -36.43
C VAL A 202 -13.03 -5.22 -37.11
N GLN A 203 -13.73 -6.15 -36.44
CA GLN A 203 -14.04 -7.45 -37.02
C GLN A 203 -14.82 -7.31 -38.33
N ASN A 204 -14.51 -8.19 -39.30
CA ASN A 204 -15.15 -8.24 -40.62
C ASN A 204 -14.93 -7.01 -41.52
N LYS A 205 -14.07 -6.07 -41.15
CA LYS A 205 -13.66 -4.96 -42.04
C LYS A 205 -12.14 -4.87 -42.09
N LYS A 206 -11.58 -5.11 -43.28
CA LYS A 206 -10.13 -5.01 -43.48
C LYS A 206 -9.65 -3.58 -43.27
N ASN A 207 -8.49 -3.43 -42.64
CA ASN A 207 -7.79 -2.17 -42.47
C ASN A 207 -8.63 -1.05 -41.82
N THR A 208 -9.56 -1.43 -40.95
CA THR A 208 -10.45 -0.49 -40.26
C THR A 208 -10.16 -0.51 -38.77
N PHE A 209 -9.83 0.65 -38.21
CA PHE A 209 -9.40 0.77 -36.83
C PHE A 209 -10.27 1.72 -36.04
N ILE A 210 -10.32 1.53 -34.73
CA ILE A 210 -11.11 2.32 -33.79
C ILE A 210 -10.34 2.51 -32.48
N HIS A 211 -10.54 3.65 -31.82
CA HIS A 211 -10.08 3.83 -30.44
C HIS A 211 -10.98 3.06 -29.46
N TYR A 212 -10.45 2.65 -28.33
CA TYR A 212 -11.25 2.01 -27.28
C TYR A 212 -12.46 2.86 -26.83
N PRO A 213 -12.32 4.16 -26.49
CA PRO A 213 -13.47 4.98 -26.10
C PRO A 213 -14.49 5.14 -27.23
N CYS A 214 -14.03 5.22 -28.49
CA CYS A 214 -14.90 5.30 -29.65
C CYS A 214 -15.74 4.03 -29.85
N ALA A 215 -15.14 2.85 -29.63
CA ALA A 215 -15.85 1.57 -29.69
C ALA A 215 -16.86 1.41 -28.55
N LYS A 216 -16.53 1.93 -27.36
CA LYS A 216 -17.44 1.92 -26.21
C LYS A 216 -18.65 2.83 -26.42
N ASN A 217 -18.44 4.04 -26.94
CA ASN A 217 -19.49 5.05 -27.09
C ASN A 217 -20.44 4.77 -28.26
N LYS A 218 -19.93 4.21 -29.36
CA LYS A 218 -20.78 3.71 -30.45
C LYS A 218 -20.81 2.21 -30.35
N VAL A 219 -21.89 1.65 -29.80
CA VAL A 219 -22.35 0.25 -29.72
C VAL A 219 -21.75 -0.69 -30.80
N PHE A 220 -20.44 -0.90 -30.80
CA PHE A 220 -19.72 -1.89 -31.59
C PHE A 220 -19.55 -3.10 -30.67
N TYR A 221 -20.67 -3.68 -30.24
CA TYR A 221 -20.67 -4.92 -29.45
C TYR A 221 -20.50 -6.12 -30.40
N ARG A 222 -19.30 -6.25 -30.97
CA ARG A 222 -18.68 -7.51 -31.41
C ARG A 222 -17.17 -7.30 -31.41
N LEU A 223 -16.57 -7.29 -30.22
CA LEU A 223 -15.18 -7.64 -29.99
C LEU A 223 -15.16 -9.08 -29.48
#